data_AF-A0A8S3G8B1-F1
#
_entry.id   AF-A0A8S3G8B1-F1
#
_cell.length_a   1.000
_cell.length_b   1.000
_cell.length_c   1.000
_cell.angle_alpha   90.00
_cell.angle_beta   90.00
_cell.angle_gamma   90.00
#
_symmetry.space_group_name_H-M   'P 1'
#
loop_
_entity.id
_entity.type
_entity.pdbx_description
1 polymer ?
#
loop_
_entity_poly.entity_id
_entity_poly.type
_entity_poly.pdbx_seq_one_letter_code
_entity_poly.pdbx_strand_id
1 'polypeptide(L)'
;FISWQWQLTAFSVLIQWFNIAVMHRSVPILGQFFVMVESVSIKFIFLLFVTCPLLIAFTISIKMIFFNHPAFATVANAIHKSSSMITGEFDYETLFFSKSTFTAAAFLFIPFIVIMTIVFMNLLLGITIGDIKGSMESARTKANAYWIRELIYIESTLPSKTWLKHNIAEY
;
A
#
# COMPACT_ATOMS: atom_id res chain seq x y z
N PHE A 1 2.67 32.93 1.28
CA PHE A 1 1.85 31.76 0.90
C PHE A 1 1.49 31.01 2.16
N ILE A 2 0.20 30.73 2.40
CA ILE A 2 -0.21 30.09 3.65
C ILE A 2 0.05 28.58 3.56
N SER A 3 0.66 28.00 4.59
CA SER A 3 1.07 26.58 4.66
C SER A 3 -0.06 25.59 4.36
N TRP A 4 -1.30 25.90 4.74
CA TRP A 4 -2.45 25.02 4.50
C TRP A 4 -2.79 24.86 3.01
N GLN A 5 -2.51 25.87 2.17
CA GLN A 5 -2.79 25.81 0.73
C GLN A 5 -1.92 24.76 0.05
N TRP A 6 -0.64 24.69 0.42
CA TRP A 6 0.29 23.69 -0.10
C TRP A 6 -0.08 22.28 0.34
N GLN A 7 -0.51 22.12 1.59
CA GLN A 7 -0.98 20.82 2.10
C GLN A 7 -2.21 20.34 1.34
N LEU A 8 -3.24 21.18 1.19
CA LEU A 8 -4.45 20.83 0.43
C LEU A 8 -4.16 20.56 -1.04
N THR A 9 -3.27 21.35 -1.66
CA THR A 9 -2.87 21.15 -3.06
C THR A 9 -2.19 19.80 -3.23
N ALA A 10 -1.28 19.41 -2.33
CA ALA A 10 -0.62 18.11 -2.36
C ALA A 10 -1.62 16.95 -2.24
N PHE A 11 -2.58 17.04 -1.31
CA PHE A 11 -3.65 16.03 -1.19
C PHE A 11 -4.54 15.99 -2.43
N SER A 12 -4.92 17.14 -2.99
CA SER A 12 -5.73 17.21 -4.19
C SER A 12 -5.05 16.55 -5.39
N VAL A 13 -3.76 16.81 -5.58
CA VAL A 13 -2.98 16.20 -6.68
C VAL A 13 -2.94 14.68 -6.50
N LEU A 14 -2.69 14.18 -5.29
CA LEU A 14 -2.64 12.75 -5.01
C LEU A 14 -3.99 12.06 -5.27
N ILE A 15 -5.09 12.65 -4.78
CA ILE A 15 -6.45 12.14 -5.01
C ILE A 15 -6.78 12.14 -6.51
N GLN A 16 -6.39 13.20 -7.24
CA GLN A 16 -6.63 13.29 -8.68
C GLN A 16 -5.93 12.16 -9.44
N TRP A 17 -4.66 11.88 -9.12
CA TRP A 17 -3.93 10.78 -9.74
C TRP A 17 -4.51 9.41 -9.38
N PHE A 18 -5.01 9.23 -8.15
CA PHE A 18 -5.72 8.00 -7.78
C PHE A 18 -7.03 7.83 -8.58
N ASN A 19 -7.81 8.90 -8.75
CA ASN A 19 -9.02 8.89 -9.57
C ASN A 19 -8.72 8.57 -11.03
N ILE A 20 -7.65 9.15 -11.60
CA ILE A 20 -7.20 8.84 -12.96
C ILE A 20 -6.82 7.37 -13.07
N ALA A 21 -6.09 6.81 -12.10
CA ALA A 21 -5.74 5.39 -12.09
C ALA A 21 -6.99 4.49 -12.09
N VAL A 22 -8.00 4.82 -11.28
CA VAL A 22 -9.27 4.08 -11.24
C VAL A 22 -10.06 4.20 -12.55
N MET A 23 -10.07 5.36 -13.20
CA MET A 23 -10.75 5.54 -14.50
C MET A 23 -10.17 4.64 -15.61
N HIS A 24 -8.87 4.35 -15.55
CA HIS A 24 -8.19 3.43 -16.47
C HIS A 24 -8.44 1.94 -16.16
N ARG A 25 -9.24 1.63 -15.13
CA ARG A 25 -9.71 0.26 -14.82
C ARG A 25 -10.57 -0.32 -15.94
N SER A 26 -11.13 0.55 -16.78
CA SER A 26 -11.73 0.18 -18.06
C SER A 26 -10.73 -0.70 -18.82
N VAL A 27 -9.62 -0.24 -19.41
CA VAL A 27 -8.62 -1.03 -20.20
C VAL A 27 -8.40 -2.51 -19.74
N PRO A 28 -8.42 -3.59 -20.56
CA PRO A 28 -8.57 -4.98 -20.07
C PRO A 28 -7.35 -5.51 -19.37
N ILE A 29 -6.19 -5.08 -19.85
CA ILE A 29 -4.90 -5.39 -19.26
C ILE A 29 -4.75 -4.65 -17.92
N LEU A 30 -5.17 -3.37 -17.85
CA LEU A 30 -5.07 -2.58 -16.63
C LEU A 30 -6.12 -2.98 -15.58
N GLY A 31 -7.34 -3.27 -16.00
CA GLY A 31 -8.44 -3.69 -15.15
C GLY A 31 -8.12 -4.99 -14.39
N GLN A 32 -7.48 -5.96 -15.05
CA GLN A 32 -7.00 -7.17 -14.37
C GLN A 32 -5.93 -6.84 -13.31
N PHE A 33 -4.97 -5.97 -13.64
CA PHE A 33 -3.95 -5.54 -12.68
C PHE A 33 -4.55 -4.83 -11.46
N PHE A 34 -5.48 -3.88 -11.67
CA PHE A 34 -6.16 -3.17 -10.58
C PHE A 34 -6.97 -4.12 -9.69
N VAL A 35 -7.68 -5.10 -10.27
CA VAL A 35 -8.42 -6.10 -9.49
C VAL A 35 -7.48 -6.94 -8.61
N MET A 36 -6.29 -7.30 -9.11
CA MET A 36 -5.28 -8.02 -8.32
C MET A 36 -4.69 -7.14 -7.22
N VAL A 37 -4.36 -5.88 -7.51
CA VAL A 37 -3.84 -4.93 -6.52
C VAL A 37 -4.85 -4.68 -5.40
N GLU A 38 -6.13 -4.52 -5.73
CA GLU A 38 -7.22 -4.36 -4.77
C GLU A 38 -7.32 -5.57 -3.82
N SER A 39 -7.30 -6.80 -4.38
CA SER A 39 -7.29 -8.05 -3.61
C SER A 39 -6.13 -8.12 -2.63
N VAL A 40 -4.91 -7.88 -3.12
CA VAL A 40 -3.69 -7.93 -2.31
C VAL A 40 -3.69 -6.84 -1.24
N SER A 41 -4.18 -5.64 -1.56
CA SER A 41 -4.26 -4.52 -0.62
C SER A 41 -5.16 -4.82 0.57
N ILE A 42 -6.33 -5.44 0.35
CA ILE A 42 -7.25 -5.82 1.44
C ILE A 42 -6.57 -6.84 2.38
N LYS A 43 -5.91 -7.84 1.81
CA LYS A 43 -5.19 -8.87 2.59
C LYS A 43 -4.01 -8.28 3.34
N PHE A 44 -3.32 -7.32 2.75
CA PHE A 44 -2.25 -6.58 3.40
C PHE A 44 -2.77 -5.75 4.59
N ILE A 45 -3.90 -5.05 4.44
CA ILE A 45 -4.52 -4.31 5.54
C ILE A 45 -4.90 -5.26 6.68
N PHE A 46 -5.46 -6.43 6.36
CA PHE A 46 -5.74 -7.46 7.37
C PHE A 46 -4.47 -7.96 8.07
N LEU A 47 -3.40 -8.22 7.31
CA LEU A 47 -2.09 -8.58 7.86
C LEU A 47 -1.56 -7.50 8.80
N LEU A 48 -1.62 -6.23 8.39
CA LEU A 48 -1.22 -5.09 9.22
C LEU A 48 -2.04 -5.01 10.51
N PHE A 49 -3.35 -5.25 10.43
CA PHE A 49 -4.20 -5.28 11.61
C PHE A 49 -3.78 -6.37 12.60
N VAL A 50 -3.55 -7.60 12.11
CA VAL A 50 -3.10 -8.73 12.93
C VAL A 50 -1.71 -8.48 13.55
N THR A 51 -0.83 -7.81 12.82
CA THR A 51 0.55 -7.53 13.27
C THR A 51 0.68 -6.23 14.06
N CYS A 52 -0.35 -5.36 14.08
CA CYS A 52 -0.33 -4.05 14.75
C CYS A 52 0.09 -4.10 16.23
N PRO A 53 -0.40 -5.04 17.07
CA PRO A 53 0.03 -5.11 18.47
C PRO A 53 1.54 -5.37 18.61
N LEU A 54 2.12 -6.18 17.72
CA LEU A 54 3.56 -6.46 17.69
C LEU A 54 4.34 -5.21 17.29
N LEU A 55 3.85 -4.44 16.30
CA LEU A 55 4.47 -3.18 15.87
C LEU A 55 4.47 -2.15 17.02
N ILE A 56 3.37 -2.04 17.76
CA ILE A 56 3.25 -1.12 18.91
C ILE A 56 4.20 -1.52 20.04
N ALA A 57 4.20 -2.81 20.44
CA ALA A 57 5.09 -3.32 21.47
C ALA A 57 6.56 -3.05 21.13
N PHE A 58 6.90 -3.19 19.86
CA PHE A 58 8.22 -2.90 19.36
C PHE A 58 8.59 -1.41 19.42
N THR A 59 7.73 -0.52 18.91
CA THR A 59 7.96 0.93 18.97
C THR A 59 8.19 1.41 20.41
N ILE A 60 7.41 0.89 21.36
CA ILE A 60 7.58 1.19 22.79
C ILE A 60 8.94 0.70 23.29
N SER A 61 9.31 -0.54 22.97
CA SER A 61 10.58 -1.15 23.40
C SER A 61 11.79 -0.36 22.90
N ILE A 62 11.81 0.00 21.61
CA ILE A 62 12.90 0.82 21.04
C ILE A 62 12.92 2.22 21.63
N LYS A 63 11.76 2.85 21.83
CA LYS A 63 11.71 4.18 22.45
C LYS A 63 12.31 4.14 23.86
N MET A 64 12.09 3.08 24.63
CA MET A 64 12.67 2.92 25.96
C MET A 64 14.20 2.75 25.90
N ILE A 65 14.71 1.96 24.96
CA ILE A 65 16.16 1.74 24.79
C ILE A 65 16.87 3.03 24.34
N PHE A 66 16.27 3.75 23.39
CA PHE A 66 16.84 4.95 22.80
C PHE A 66 16.19 6.23 23.34
N PHE A 67 15.76 6.24 24.60
CA PHE A 67 15.01 7.35 25.19
C PHE A 67 15.74 8.70 25.11
N ASN A 68 17.08 8.68 25.08
CA ASN A 68 17.94 9.85 25.02
C ASN A 68 18.31 10.28 23.59
N HIS A 69 17.80 9.58 22.56
CA HIS A 69 18.09 9.87 21.16
C HIS A 69 16.99 10.77 20.55
N PRO A 70 17.33 11.81 19.78
CA PRO A 70 16.35 12.78 19.25
C PRO A 70 15.27 12.13 18.37
N ALA A 71 15.59 11.06 17.66
CA ALA A 71 14.62 10.31 16.86
C ALA A 71 13.51 9.63 17.68
N PHE A 72 13.69 9.46 19.01
CA PHE A 72 12.74 8.81 19.92
C PHE A 72 12.24 9.73 21.05
N ALA A 73 12.52 11.03 20.93
CA ALA A 73 12.12 12.04 21.91
C ALA A 73 10.60 12.08 22.11
N THR A 74 9.84 12.11 21.01
CA THR A 74 8.37 12.09 21.02
C THR A 74 7.82 10.75 20.56
N VAL A 75 6.60 10.43 20.98
CA VAL A 75 5.88 9.23 20.52
C VAL A 75 5.68 9.25 18.99
N ALA A 76 5.37 10.43 18.43
CA ALA A 76 5.21 10.60 16.99
C ALA A 76 6.50 10.29 16.20
N ASN A 77 7.65 10.79 16.68
CA ASN A 77 8.94 10.53 16.04
C ASN A 77 9.32 9.05 16.17
N ALA A 78 9.03 8.43 17.32
CA ALA A 78 9.27 7.01 17.54
C ALA A 78 8.45 6.12 16.60
N ILE A 79 7.17 6.48 16.36
CA ILE A 79 6.32 5.80 15.37
C ILE A 79 6.89 5.96 13.97
N HIS A 80 7.24 7.18 13.56
CA HIS A 80 7.80 7.45 12.23
C HIS A 80 9.10 6.66 11.99
N LYS A 81 10.04 6.68 12.95
CA LYS A 81 11.30 5.94 12.87
C LYS A 81 11.07 4.42 12.93
N SER A 82 10.07 3.95 13.66
CA SER A 82 9.71 2.52 13.67
C SER A 82 9.11 2.08 12.34
N SER A 83 8.30 2.93 11.68
CA SER A 83 7.74 2.63 10.36
C SER A 83 8.82 2.49 9.28
N SER A 84 9.84 3.34 9.30
CA SER A 84 11.00 3.18 8.40
C SER A 84 11.75 1.88 8.69
N MET A 85 11.95 1.54 9.97
CA MET A 85 12.57 0.28 10.39
C MET A 85 11.79 -0.98 9.96
N ILE A 86 10.45 -0.94 9.97
CA ILE A 86 9.60 -2.04 9.46
C ILE A 86 9.83 -2.27 7.96
N THR A 87 10.15 -1.20 7.21
CA THR A 87 10.44 -1.28 5.76
C THR A 87 11.84 -1.85 5.49
N GLY A 88 12.66 -2.06 6.53
CA GLY A 88 14.03 -2.52 6.43
C GLY A 88 15.07 -1.40 6.36
N GLU A 89 14.66 -0.14 6.57
CA GLU A 89 15.58 0.99 6.65
C GLU A 89 16.20 1.09 8.05
N PHE A 90 17.47 0.71 8.16
CA PHE A 90 18.22 0.74 9.41
C PHE A 90 19.35 1.77 9.35
N ASP A 91 19.22 2.79 10.18
CA ASP A 91 20.25 3.80 10.37
C ASP A 91 21.14 3.40 11.56
N TYR A 92 21.97 2.37 11.36
CA TYR A 92 22.76 1.76 12.44
C TYR A 92 23.85 2.70 12.96
N GLU A 93 24.46 3.50 12.08
CA GLU A 93 25.56 4.40 12.44
C GLU A 93 25.12 5.49 13.43
N THR A 94 23.93 6.06 13.26
CA THR A 94 23.44 7.10 14.19
C THR A 94 22.94 6.52 15.51
N LEU A 95 22.45 5.28 15.51
CA LEU A 95 21.85 4.65 16.68
C LEU A 95 22.87 3.99 17.62
N PHE A 96 23.95 3.41 17.11
CA PHE A 96 24.83 2.53 17.89
C PHE A 96 26.26 3.07 18.13
N PHE A 97 26.64 4.24 17.60
CA PHE A 97 27.99 4.81 17.84
C PHE A 97 28.21 5.36 19.27
N SER A 98 27.14 5.57 20.04
CA SER A 98 27.22 6.00 21.44
C SER A 98 27.58 4.80 22.33
N LYS A 99 28.82 4.77 22.83
CA LYS A 99 29.45 3.68 23.62
C LYS A 99 28.68 3.17 24.87
N SER A 100 27.61 3.82 25.30
CA SER A 100 26.95 3.56 26.59
C SER A 100 25.85 2.48 26.55
N THR A 101 25.18 2.28 25.41
CA THR A 101 23.96 1.44 25.32
C THR A 101 24.12 0.19 24.45
N PHE A 102 25.33 -0.08 23.97
CA PHE A 102 25.58 -1.04 22.89
C PHE A 102 25.16 -2.48 23.22
N THR A 103 25.33 -2.94 24.46
CA THR A 103 25.14 -4.35 24.81
C THR A 103 23.67 -4.77 24.94
N ALA A 104 22.85 -4.01 25.67
CA ALA A 104 21.43 -4.32 25.84
C ALA A 104 20.60 -3.97 24.60
N ALA A 105 20.94 -2.86 23.92
CA ALA A 105 20.25 -2.44 22.70
C ALA A 105 20.47 -3.42 21.55
N ALA A 106 21.72 -3.86 21.32
CA ALA A 106 22.03 -4.80 20.24
C ALA A 106 21.34 -6.17 20.43
N PHE A 107 21.25 -6.66 21.66
CA PHE A 107 20.63 -7.96 21.95
C PHE A 107 19.12 -7.97 21.65
N LEU A 108 18.41 -6.85 21.87
CA LEU A 108 17.00 -6.71 21.53
C LEU A 108 16.76 -6.33 20.07
N PHE A 109 17.73 -5.68 19.43
CA PHE A 109 17.62 -5.20 18.05
C PHE A 109 17.81 -6.29 17.00
N ILE A 110 18.68 -7.27 17.24
CA ILE A 110 18.91 -8.41 16.33
C ILE A 110 17.63 -9.24 16.09
N PRO A 111 16.94 -9.78 17.12
CA PRO A 111 15.73 -10.56 16.89
C PRO A 111 14.63 -9.72 16.25
N PHE A 112 14.61 -8.41 16.51
CA PHE A 112 13.69 -7.50 15.82
C PHE A 112 13.93 -7.44 14.31
N ILE A 113 15.17 -7.25 13.87
CA ILE A 113 15.50 -7.23 12.43
C ILE A 113 15.09 -8.56 11.78
N VAL A 114 15.35 -9.69 12.45
CA VAL A 114 14.97 -11.01 11.93
C VAL A 114 13.45 -11.11 11.79
N ILE A 115 12.68 -10.69 12.80
CA ILE A 115 11.22 -10.79 12.77
C ILE A 115 10.62 -9.82 11.74
N MET A 116 11.05 -8.55 11.66
CA MET A 116 10.44 -7.59 10.75
C MET A 116 10.99 -7.64 9.33
N THR A 117 12.30 -7.75 9.16
CA THR A 117 12.89 -7.74 7.81
C THR A 117 12.76 -9.08 7.13
N ILE A 118 12.86 -10.18 7.87
CA ILE A 118 12.82 -11.52 7.29
C ILE A 118 11.42 -12.10 7.40
N VAL A 119 10.86 -12.24 8.61
CA VAL A 119 9.57 -12.94 8.77
C VAL A 119 8.41 -12.12 8.21
N PHE A 120 8.31 -10.83 8.53
CA PHE A 120 7.19 -9.99 8.09
C PHE A 120 7.22 -9.72 6.58
N MET A 121 8.39 -9.42 5.99
CA MET A 121 8.50 -9.28 4.53
C MET A 121 8.26 -10.60 3.79
N ASN A 122 8.73 -11.73 4.33
CA ASN A 122 8.45 -13.03 3.70
C ASN A 122 6.97 -13.42 3.83
N LEU A 123 6.29 -13.02 4.89
CA LEU A 123 4.84 -13.20 5.03
C LEU A 123 4.08 -12.34 4.03
N LEU A 124 4.51 -11.10 3.82
CA LEU A 124 3.97 -10.20 2.80
C LEU A 124 4.10 -10.80 1.39
N LEU A 125 5.30 -11.26 1.05
CA LEU A 125 5.59 -11.90 -0.24
C LEU A 125 4.84 -13.24 -0.36
N GLY A 126 4.76 -14.02 0.71
CA GLY A 126 4.04 -15.30 0.74
C GLY A 126 2.54 -15.14 0.47
N ILE A 127 1.90 -14.15 1.10
CA ILE A 127 0.50 -13.80 0.84
C ILE A 127 0.34 -13.33 -0.61
N THR A 128 1.24 -12.48 -1.09
CA THR A 128 1.15 -11.89 -2.43
C THR A 128 1.33 -12.94 -3.53
N ILE A 129 2.35 -13.80 -3.42
CA ILE A 129 2.65 -14.83 -4.43
C ILE A 129 1.58 -15.92 -4.45
N GLY A 130 1.11 -16.34 -3.28
CA GLY A 130 0.02 -17.31 -3.17
C GLY A 130 -1.28 -16.77 -3.76
N ASP A 131 -1.59 -15.50 -3.51
CA ASP A 131 -2.81 -14.86 -4.01
C ASP A 131 -2.77 -14.59 -5.50
N ILE A 132 -1.62 -14.16 -6.05
CA ILE A 132 -1.50 -13.91 -7.50
C ILE A 132 -1.91 -15.14 -8.31
N LYS A 133 -1.42 -16.34 -7.94
CA LYS A 133 -1.70 -17.57 -8.69
C LYS A 133 -3.18 -17.94 -8.68
N GLY A 134 -3.86 -17.81 -7.53
CA GLY A 134 -5.29 -18.12 -7.41
C GLY A 134 -6.21 -17.01 -7.94
N SER A 135 -5.77 -15.75 -7.86
CA SER A 135 -6.58 -14.59 -8.23
C SER A 135 -6.49 -14.21 -9.70
N MET A 136 -5.53 -14.73 -10.49
CA MET A 136 -5.40 -14.34 -11.91
C MET A 136 -6.65 -14.65 -12.74
N GLU A 137 -7.17 -15.88 -12.66
CA GLU A 137 -8.33 -16.31 -13.46
C GLU A 137 -9.62 -15.61 -13.01
N SER A 138 -9.78 -15.46 -11.69
CA SER A 138 -10.87 -14.68 -11.09
C SER A 138 -10.79 -13.19 -11.45
N ALA A 139 -9.59 -12.62 -11.48
CA ALA A 139 -9.35 -11.22 -11.83
C ALA A 139 -9.65 -10.96 -13.31
N ARG A 140 -9.28 -11.88 -14.21
CA ARG A 140 -9.62 -11.79 -15.63
C ARG A 140 -11.13 -11.77 -15.85
N THR A 141 -11.86 -12.66 -15.17
CA THR A 141 -13.33 -12.72 -15.27
C THR A 141 -13.97 -11.45 -14.73
N LYS A 142 -13.53 -10.96 -13.55
CA LYS A 142 -14.02 -9.70 -12.97
C LYS A 142 -13.72 -8.50 -13.86
N ALA A 143 -12.51 -8.40 -14.41
CA ALA A 143 -12.12 -7.31 -15.31
C ALA A 143 -12.98 -7.30 -16.59
N ASN A 144 -13.20 -8.46 -17.22
CA ASN A 144 -14.08 -8.57 -18.37
C ASN A 144 -15.54 -8.19 -18.05
N ALA A 145 -16.03 -8.54 -16.85
CA ALA A 145 -17.36 -8.13 -16.42
C ALA A 145 -17.46 -6.61 -16.19
N TYR A 146 -16.43 -5.97 -15.61
CA TYR A 146 -16.37 -4.52 -15.48
C TYR A 146 -16.45 -3.82 -16.83
N TRP A 147 -15.70 -4.34 -17.80
CA TRP A 147 -15.74 -3.84 -19.17
C TRP A 147 -17.09 -3.91 -19.84
N ILE A 148 -17.71 -5.08 -19.79
CA ILE A 148 -19.01 -5.29 -20.42
C ILE A 148 -20.04 -4.34 -19.80
N ARG A 149 -19.99 -4.13 -18.48
CA ARG A 149 -20.84 -3.15 -17.79
C ARG A 149 -20.59 -1.72 -18.27
N GLU A 150 -19.34 -1.34 -18.43
CA GLU A 150 -18.98 -0.01 -18.94
C GLU A 150 -19.46 0.19 -20.37
N LEU A 151 -19.28 -0.81 -21.24
CA LEU A 151 -19.78 -0.79 -22.62
C LEU A 151 -21.31 -0.65 -22.68
N ILE A 152 -22.03 -1.42 -21.87
CA ILE A 152 -23.51 -1.33 -21.78
C ILE A 152 -23.94 0.03 -21.24
N TYR A 153 -23.23 0.56 -20.24
CA TYR A 153 -23.51 1.90 -19.70
C TYR A 153 -23.33 2.98 -20.77
N ILE A 154 -22.22 2.94 -21.51
CA ILE A 154 -21.96 3.86 -22.61
C ILE A 154 -23.04 3.72 -23.70
N GLU A 155 -23.37 2.49 -24.10
CA GLU A 155 -24.40 2.20 -25.11
C GLU A 155 -25.77 2.75 -24.68
N SER A 156 -26.14 2.59 -23.41
CA SER A 156 -27.41 3.10 -22.86
C SER A 156 -27.46 4.63 -22.74
N THR A 157 -26.31 5.29 -22.64
CA THR A 157 -26.20 6.75 -22.50
C THR A 157 -26.10 7.45 -23.86
N LEU A 158 -25.71 6.73 -24.92
CA LEU A 158 -25.60 7.29 -26.27
C LEU A 158 -27.00 7.51 -26.89
N PRO A 159 -27.25 8.67 -27.52
CA PRO A 159 -28.52 8.93 -28.18
C PRO A 159 -28.71 7.97 -29.37
N SER A 160 -29.86 7.27 -29.41
CA SER A 160 -30.21 6.16 -30.32
C SER A 160 -30.04 6.41 -31.83
N LYS A 161 -29.76 7.64 -32.26
CA LYS A 161 -29.70 8.03 -33.67
C LYS A 161 -28.37 7.72 -34.37
N THR A 162 -27.28 7.47 -33.66
CA THR A 162 -25.99 7.11 -34.28
C THR A 162 -25.90 5.63 -34.63
N TRP A 163 -26.56 4.75 -33.87
CA TRP A 163 -26.53 3.29 -34.09
C TRP A 163 -27.41 2.86 -35.28
N LEU A 164 -28.58 3.50 -35.46
CA LEU A 164 -29.48 3.22 -36.59
C LEU A 164 -28.92 3.69 -37.94
N LYS A 165 -28.01 4.66 -37.98
CA LYS A 165 -27.45 5.15 -39.26
C LYS A 165 -26.43 4.21 -39.90
N HIS A 166 -25.79 3.32 -39.13
CA HIS A 166 -24.82 2.39 -39.69
C HIS A 166 -25.48 1.10 -40.18
N ASN A 167 -26.45 0.55 -39.42
CA ASN A 167 -27.13 -0.70 -39.79
C ASN A 167 -28.26 -0.56 -40.83
N ILE A 168 -28.68 0.65 -41.18
CA ILE A 168 -29.69 0.90 -42.24
C ILE A 168 -29.03 1.39 -43.55
N ALA A 169 -27.72 1.64 -43.55
CA ALA A 169 -26.98 2.02 -44.77
C ALA A 169 -26.40 0.80 -45.52
N GLU A 170 -26.50 -0.41 -44.95
CA GLU A 170 -26.06 -1.67 -45.56
C GLU A 170 -27.22 -2.58 -46.01
N TYR A 171 -28.46 -2.09 -46.01
CA TYR A 171 -29.64 -2.76 -46.57
C TYR A 171 -30.39 -1.89 -47.56
#